data_AF-A0AAW5ZT19-F1
#
_entry.id   AF-A0AAW5ZT19-F1
#
_cell.length_a   1.000
_cell.length_b   1.000
_cell.length_c   1.000
_cell.angle_alpha   90.00
_cell.angle_beta   90.00
_cell.angle_gamma   90.00
#
_symmetry.space_group_name_H-M   'P 1'
#
loop_
_entity.id
_entity.type
_entity.pdbx_description
1 polymer ?
#
loop_
_entity_poly.entity_id
_entity_poly.type
_entity_poly.pdbx_seq_one_letter_code
_entity_poly.pdbx_strand_id
1 'polypeptide(L)'
;MSFWIAVHLPRLPLDALRPRWSDPAAGPAGMPLPVVVLEQERVVAANRAATRAGVQPGLRRAGMQALVPHALQLERDPAAEARLLQALALALLALTPHVCLDLADEATVLLETHASLRLFGGHRALCRAVRQFARCLGLVPQIGTGTTGRGAAWLAGARAVHARRAPPGRIRRAVRPERMAALLDGLPIETVARLTRPDWLEGLGCRTLADLRGLPRGGLRRRCGPRLVDTLDAGYGEAHERFAWFAAPMCFDVPLELPGRIDSAEGVLAASEQLLLQLTGWLAAHQLGAKGYRLTLEHERRRGRDAQDAASSTPVDILLAQPVRTLAHLSRVLRERVHRLTLIAPVVELRLTVTQATPLAPPTGALFPEPGARAEDAARLIDTLVARLGAANVLHPQPCADHRPERANRWAAVNAATTASGRAAVRQALAQWHARQPERPLWLLEQPIPLLTRQHYPYYRGPLRLVSLPERIESGWWDDALVKRDYFIAQGEGAVRYWIYRERVSATAGEDEARWYLHGLFG
;
A
#
# COMPACT_ATOMS: atom_id res chain seq x y z
N MET A 1 -3.11 23.85 19.90
CA MET A 1 -4.39 24.23 19.25
C MET A 1 -4.73 23.14 18.25
N SER A 2 -5.92 22.55 18.30
CA SER A 2 -6.35 21.52 17.33
C SER A 2 -6.26 22.01 15.90
N PHE A 3 -5.97 21.10 14.96
CA PHE A 3 -5.97 21.41 13.54
C PHE A 3 -6.76 20.35 12.79
N TRP A 4 -7.89 20.78 12.25
CA TRP A 4 -8.85 19.96 11.55
C TRP A 4 -8.72 20.14 10.04
N ILE A 5 -8.85 19.04 9.32
CA ILE A 5 -9.02 19.00 7.87
C ILE A 5 -10.36 18.34 7.59
N ALA A 6 -11.20 18.98 6.79
CA ALA A 6 -12.43 18.43 6.28
C ALA A 6 -12.30 18.16 4.78
N VAL A 7 -12.75 16.99 4.35
CA VAL A 7 -12.78 16.54 2.96
C VAL A 7 -14.23 16.38 2.55
N HIS A 8 -14.77 17.39 1.89
CA HIS A 8 -16.13 17.40 1.38
C HIS A 8 -16.16 16.91 -0.08
N LEU A 9 -17.11 16.05 -0.41
CA LEU A 9 -17.30 15.47 -1.73
C LEU A 9 -18.57 16.05 -2.38
N PRO A 10 -18.48 17.22 -3.04
CA PRO A 10 -19.66 17.93 -3.59
C PRO A 10 -20.36 17.18 -4.72
N ARG A 11 -19.74 16.10 -5.21
CA ARG A 11 -20.20 15.26 -6.32
C ARG A 11 -20.14 13.79 -5.92
N LEU A 12 -20.34 13.49 -4.63
CA LEU A 12 -20.31 12.12 -4.11
C LEU A 12 -21.09 11.11 -4.96
N PRO A 13 -22.33 11.38 -5.43
CA PRO A 13 -23.06 10.44 -6.28
C PRO A 13 -22.33 10.12 -7.60
N LEU A 14 -21.63 11.08 -8.19
CA LEU A 14 -20.82 10.86 -9.40
C LEU A 14 -19.51 10.15 -9.09
N ASP A 15 -18.83 10.57 -8.02
CA ASP A 15 -17.55 9.99 -7.60
C ASP A 15 -17.71 8.50 -7.26
N ALA A 16 -18.84 8.12 -6.65
CA ALA A 16 -19.16 6.74 -6.26
C ALA A 16 -19.44 5.82 -7.47
N LEU A 17 -20.24 6.28 -8.42
CA LEU A 17 -20.68 5.48 -9.56
C LEU A 17 -19.70 5.51 -10.73
N ARG A 18 -18.92 6.60 -10.86
CA ARG A 18 -17.94 6.76 -11.93
C ARG A 18 -16.71 7.51 -11.43
N PRO A 19 -15.80 6.84 -10.69
CA PRO A 19 -14.54 7.44 -10.30
C PRO A 19 -13.81 8.03 -11.51
N ARG A 20 -13.15 9.18 -11.33
CA ARG A 20 -12.42 9.88 -12.40
C ARG A 20 -13.28 10.28 -13.60
N TRP A 21 -14.58 10.54 -13.43
CA TRP A 21 -15.45 11.11 -14.47
C TRP A 21 -14.95 12.44 -15.07
N SER A 22 -13.96 13.09 -14.45
CA SER A 22 -13.28 14.28 -14.96
C SER A 22 -12.16 13.99 -15.97
N ASP A 23 -11.66 12.75 -16.02
CA ASP A 23 -10.70 12.34 -17.03
C ASP A 23 -11.40 12.39 -18.39
N PRO A 24 -10.70 12.81 -19.46
CA PRO A 24 -11.27 12.94 -20.78
C PRO A 24 -11.54 11.55 -21.38
N ALA A 25 -12.60 10.88 -20.90
CA ALA A 25 -13.24 9.85 -21.69
C ALA A 25 -13.86 10.56 -22.89
N ALA A 26 -13.25 10.37 -24.06
CA ALA A 26 -13.77 10.88 -25.31
C ALA A 26 -15.17 10.30 -25.52
N GLY A 27 -16.18 11.16 -25.46
CA GLY A 27 -17.49 10.87 -26.02
C GLY A 27 -17.39 10.79 -27.55
N PRO A 28 -18.52 10.56 -28.23
CA PRO A 28 -18.57 10.63 -29.69
C PRO A 28 -17.92 11.93 -30.19
N ALA A 29 -17.05 11.84 -31.19
CA ALA A 29 -16.33 12.98 -31.79
C ALA A 29 -15.31 13.72 -30.88
N GLY A 30 -14.80 13.09 -29.81
CA GLY A 30 -13.71 13.66 -29.00
C GLY A 30 -14.15 14.73 -27.99
N MET A 31 -15.46 14.92 -27.80
CA MET A 31 -16.00 15.82 -26.78
C MET A 31 -16.05 15.13 -25.40
N PRO A 32 -15.91 15.86 -24.28
CA PRO A 32 -16.01 15.27 -22.94
C PRO A 32 -17.42 14.72 -22.70
N LEU A 33 -17.53 13.42 -22.42
CA LEU A 33 -18.80 12.73 -22.23
C LEU A 33 -19.61 13.34 -21.05
N PRO A 34 -20.82 13.85 -21.28
CA PRO A 34 -21.70 14.31 -20.19
C PRO A 34 -22.18 13.13 -19.35
N VAL A 35 -22.17 13.30 -18.03
CA VAL A 35 -22.60 12.27 -17.07
C VAL A 35 -23.52 12.89 -16.05
N VAL A 36 -24.64 12.21 -15.80
CA VAL A 36 -25.70 12.66 -14.91
C VAL A 36 -26.11 11.50 -14.02
N VAL A 37 -26.29 11.79 -12.73
CA VAL A 37 -26.88 10.85 -11.77
C VAL A 37 -28.31 11.27 -11.50
N LEU A 38 -29.23 10.33 -11.61
CA LEU A 38 -30.66 10.51 -11.41
C LEU A 38 -31.11 9.84 -10.10
N GLU A 39 -32.09 10.44 -9.45
CA GLU A 39 -32.87 9.84 -8.36
C GLU A 39 -34.32 10.23 -8.61
N GLN A 40 -35.22 9.24 -8.70
CA GLN A 40 -36.65 9.47 -8.94
C GLN A 40 -36.92 10.42 -10.13
N GLU A 41 -36.33 10.12 -11.30
CA GLU A 41 -36.47 10.93 -12.52
C GLU A 41 -35.93 12.36 -12.45
N ARG A 42 -35.14 12.70 -11.42
CA ARG A 42 -34.54 14.03 -11.26
C ARG A 42 -33.02 13.96 -11.14
N VAL A 43 -32.36 14.95 -11.70
CA VAL A 43 -30.91 15.10 -11.60
C VAL A 43 -30.52 15.40 -10.15
N VAL A 44 -29.65 14.59 -9.57
CA VAL A 44 -29.04 14.86 -8.25
C VAL A 44 -27.60 15.34 -8.38
N ALA A 45 -26.86 14.85 -9.37
CA ALA A 45 -25.50 15.27 -9.65
C ALA A 45 -25.21 15.26 -11.16
N ALA A 46 -24.36 16.18 -11.62
CA ALA A 46 -23.97 16.29 -13.01
C ALA A 46 -22.48 16.68 -13.15
N ASN A 47 -21.79 16.08 -14.12
CA ASN A 47 -20.39 16.37 -14.37
C ASN A 47 -20.20 17.75 -15.02
N ARG A 48 -18.95 18.20 -15.19
CA ARG A 48 -18.69 19.55 -15.74
C ARG A 48 -19.27 19.73 -17.15
N ALA A 49 -19.19 18.73 -18.01
CA ALA A 49 -19.72 18.78 -19.36
C ALA A 49 -21.25 18.97 -19.35
N ALA A 50 -21.98 18.16 -18.58
CA ALA A 50 -23.43 18.30 -18.42
C ALA A 50 -23.83 19.66 -17.82
N THR A 51 -23.12 20.14 -16.79
CA THR A 51 -23.43 21.45 -16.18
C THR A 51 -23.21 22.63 -17.13
N ARG A 52 -22.22 22.55 -18.04
CA ARG A 52 -21.98 23.59 -19.06
C ARG A 52 -23.08 23.65 -20.11
N ALA A 53 -23.74 22.52 -20.38
CA ALA A 53 -24.89 22.43 -21.26
C ALA A 53 -26.21 22.83 -20.57
N GLY A 54 -26.17 23.33 -19.32
CA GLY A 54 -27.33 23.83 -18.60
C GLY A 54 -28.00 22.84 -17.65
N VAL A 55 -27.48 21.61 -17.51
CA VAL A 55 -28.02 20.63 -16.56
C VAL A 55 -27.76 21.09 -15.12
N GLN A 56 -28.81 21.14 -14.30
CA GLN A 56 -28.74 21.49 -12.88
C GLN A 56 -29.42 20.43 -12.01
N PRO A 57 -28.98 20.25 -10.74
CA PRO A 57 -29.72 19.44 -9.78
C PRO A 57 -31.20 19.88 -9.68
N GLY A 58 -32.11 18.92 -9.58
CA GLY A 58 -33.56 19.12 -9.54
C GLY A 58 -34.26 19.06 -10.91
N LEU A 59 -33.52 19.19 -12.04
CA LEU A 59 -34.08 19.08 -13.38
C LEU A 59 -34.65 17.67 -13.62
N ARG A 60 -35.82 17.55 -14.26
CA ARG A 60 -36.41 16.24 -14.62
C ARG A 60 -35.66 15.57 -15.77
N ARG A 61 -35.70 14.24 -15.85
CA ARG A 61 -35.05 13.41 -16.90
C ARG A 61 -35.32 13.95 -18.30
N ALA A 62 -36.59 14.23 -18.64
CA ALA A 62 -36.96 14.76 -19.96
C ALA A 62 -36.30 16.11 -20.27
N GLY A 63 -36.26 17.04 -19.30
CA GLY A 63 -35.60 18.34 -19.47
C GLY A 63 -34.08 18.20 -19.62
N MET A 64 -33.47 17.28 -18.88
CA MET A 64 -32.05 16.96 -19.03
C MET A 64 -31.75 16.35 -20.40
N GLN A 65 -32.57 15.40 -20.87
CA GLN A 65 -32.41 14.76 -22.19
C GLN A 65 -32.59 15.74 -23.34
N ALA A 66 -33.46 16.74 -23.20
CA ALA A 66 -33.59 17.81 -24.18
C ALA A 66 -32.32 18.68 -24.31
N LEU A 67 -31.61 18.91 -23.20
CA LEU A 67 -30.34 19.67 -23.20
C LEU A 67 -29.16 18.81 -23.65
N VAL A 68 -29.10 17.55 -23.21
CA VAL A 68 -27.96 16.65 -23.43
C VAL A 68 -28.41 15.22 -23.75
N PRO A 69 -28.86 14.94 -24.98
CA PRO A 69 -29.46 13.66 -25.35
C PRO A 69 -28.51 12.46 -25.20
N HIS A 70 -27.21 12.70 -25.37
CA HIS A 70 -26.14 11.70 -25.35
C HIS A 70 -25.48 11.56 -23.96
N ALA A 71 -26.08 12.12 -22.90
CA ALA A 71 -25.54 11.99 -21.56
C ALA A 71 -25.63 10.55 -21.06
N LEU A 72 -24.54 10.06 -20.45
CA LEU A 72 -24.58 8.82 -19.66
C LEU A 72 -25.43 9.07 -18.42
N GLN A 73 -26.53 8.33 -18.32
CA GLN A 73 -27.46 8.39 -17.20
C GLN A 73 -27.14 7.25 -16.24
N LEU A 74 -26.88 7.58 -14.98
CA LEU A 74 -26.62 6.64 -13.90
C LEU A 74 -27.73 6.80 -12.84
N GLU A 75 -28.20 5.71 -12.26
CA GLU A 75 -29.14 5.78 -11.14
C GLU A 75 -28.37 5.90 -9.82
N ARG A 76 -28.85 6.74 -8.90
CA ARG A 76 -28.21 6.97 -7.61
C ARG A 76 -28.13 5.68 -6.81
N ASP A 77 -26.94 5.36 -6.30
CA ASP A 77 -26.70 4.25 -5.38
C ASP A 77 -26.14 4.78 -4.05
N PRO A 78 -26.99 5.00 -3.03
CA PRO A 78 -26.54 5.42 -1.70
C PRO A 78 -25.58 4.42 -1.02
N ALA A 79 -25.66 3.13 -1.36
CA ALA A 79 -24.75 2.13 -0.80
C ALA A 79 -23.34 2.29 -1.39
N ALA A 80 -23.22 2.58 -2.70
CA ALA A 80 -21.94 2.94 -3.30
C ALA A 80 -21.36 4.23 -2.72
N GLU A 81 -22.20 5.25 -2.48
CA GLU A 81 -21.80 6.50 -1.81
C GLU A 81 -21.21 6.22 -0.41
N ALA A 82 -21.88 5.40 0.39
CA ALA A 82 -21.41 5.01 1.72
C ALA A 82 -20.10 4.19 1.66
N ARG A 83 -20.00 3.21 0.76
CA ARG A 83 -18.77 2.42 0.54
C ARG A 83 -17.58 3.33 0.19
N LEU A 84 -17.81 4.34 -0.66
CA LEU A 84 -16.75 5.27 -1.07
C LEU A 84 -16.26 6.15 0.09
N LEU A 85 -17.16 6.62 0.95
CA LEU A 85 -16.80 7.38 2.15
C LEU A 85 -16.02 6.54 3.15
N GLN A 86 -16.43 5.28 3.36
CA GLN A 86 -15.70 4.34 4.20
C GLN A 86 -14.30 4.06 3.64
N ALA A 87 -14.19 3.88 2.32
CA ALA A 87 -12.90 3.72 1.64
C ALA A 87 -12.00 4.95 1.84
N LEU A 88 -12.56 6.16 1.70
CA LEU A 88 -11.82 7.40 1.96
C LEU A 88 -11.40 7.51 3.42
N ALA A 89 -12.28 7.24 4.38
CA ALA A 89 -11.97 7.31 5.81
C ALA A 89 -10.88 6.30 6.18
N LEU A 90 -11.01 5.05 5.73
CA LEU A 90 -10.03 3.99 5.94
C LEU A 90 -8.67 4.37 5.37
N ALA A 91 -8.61 4.88 4.14
CA ALA A 91 -7.37 5.34 3.52
C ALA A 91 -6.71 6.49 4.30
N LEU A 92 -7.51 7.43 4.80
CA LEU A 92 -7.02 8.60 5.54
C LEU A 92 -6.47 8.28 6.94
N LEU A 93 -6.74 7.08 7.49
CA LEU A 93 -6.09 6.60 8.71
C LEU A 93 -4.56 6.50 8.57
N ALA A 94 -4.03 6.46 7.34
CA ALA A 94 -2.60 6.55 7.08
C ALA A 94 -1.98 7.90 7.51
N LEU A 95 -2.81 8.95 7.68
CA LEU A 95 -2.38 10.31 7.99
C LEU A 95 -2.62 10.68 9.46
N THR A 96 -3.67 10.15 10.07
CA THR A 96 -4.03 10.36 11.49
C THR A 96 -4.93 9.24 11.98
N PRO A 97 -4.84 8.79 13.24
CA PRO A 97 -5.80 7.85 13.81
C PRO A 97 -7.18 8.50 14.07
N HIS A 98 -7.27 9.84 14.06
CA HIS A 98 -8.48 10.59 14.37
C HIS A 98 -9.22 11.02 13.10
N VAL A 99 -9.88 10.05 12.48
CA VAL A 99 -10.77 10.27 11.32
C VAL A 99 -12.21 10.00 11.73
N CYS A 100 -13.18 10.76 11.23
CA CYS A 100 -14.60 10.46 11.40
C CYS A 100 -15.42 10.87 10.18
N LEU A 101 -16.58 10.24 10.00
CA LEU A 101 -17.59 10.65 9.02
C LEU A 101 -18.47 11.71 9.67
N ASP A 102 -18.76 12.82 8.97
CA ASP A 102 -19.62 13.86 9.50
C ASP A 102 -21.09 13.41 9.50
N LEU A 103 -21.68 13.26 10.69
CA LEU A 103 -23.07 12.84 10.86
C LEU A 103 -24.08 13.89 10.37
N ALA A 104 -23.67 15.16 10.26
CA ALA A 104 -24.55 16.23 9.79
C ALA A 104 -24.44 16.50 8.28
N ASP A 105 -23.34 16.06 7.66
CA ASP A 105 -23.12 16.14 6.21
C ASP A 105 -22.57 14.81 5.71
N GLU A 106 -23.46 13.99 5.15
CA GLU A 106 -23.17 12.66 4.63
C GLU A 106 -22.09 12.65 3.54
N ALA A 107 -21.67 13.80 3.00
CA ALA A 107 -20.61 13.89 1.99
C ALA A 107 -19.25 14.35 2.53
N THR A 108 -19.04 14.39 3.87
CA THR A 108 -17.81 14.94 4.46
C THR A 108 -17.09 13.96 5.40
N VAL A 109 -15.77 13.86 5.22
CA VAL A 109 -14.85 13.17 6.14
C VAL A 109 -14.00 14.19 6.89
N LEU A 110 -13.94 14.06 8.21
CA LEU A 110 -13.19 14.94 9.11
C LEU A 110 -11.94 14.25 9.65
N LEU A 111 -10.87 15.03 9.83
CA LEU A 111 -9.60 14.57 10.36
C LEU A 111 -9.10 15.56 11.42
N GLU A 112 -8.88 15.10 12.66
CA GLU A 112 -8.05 15.83 13.62
C GLU A 112 -6.60 15.46 13.34
N THR A 113 -5.76 16.46 13.12
CA THR A 113 -4.42 16.24 12.57
C THR A 113 -3.31 16.96 13.30
N HIS A 114 -3.59 17.54 14.48
CA HIS A 114 -2.62 18.31 15.23
C HIS A 114 -1.36 17.49 15.54
N ALA A 115 -1.52 16.26 16.04
CA ALA A 115 -0.41 15.37 16.35
C ALA A 115 0.42 14.97 15.11
N SER A 116 -0.22 14.90 13.94
CA SER A 116 0.43 14.51 12.68
C SER A 116 1.21 15.65 12.03
N LEU A 117 1.03 16.91 12.46
CA LEU A 117 1.65 18.06 11.80
C LEU A 117 3.17 17.95 11.69
N ARG A 118 3.85 17.55 12.77
CA ARG A 118 5.33 17.44 12.77
C ARG A 118 5.81 16.35 11.81
N LEU A 119 5.17 15.18 11.84
CA LEU A 119 5.53 14.03 11.00
C LEU A 119 5.43 14.36 9.51
N PHE A 120 4.40 15.11 9.11
CA PHE A 120 4.16 15.42 7.70
C PHE A 120 4.71 16.78 7.24
N GLY A 121 5.49 17.49 8.06
CA GLY A 121 6.09 18.78 7.67
C GLY A 121 5.10 19.96 7.64
N GLY A 122 4.06 19.90 8.46
CA GLY A 122 3.11 20.98 8.71
C GLY A 122 1.83 20.94 7.87
N HIS A 123 0.92 21.88 8.16
CA HIS A 123 -0.46 21.90 7.66
C HIS A 123 -0.56 21.87 6.12
N ARG A 124 0.34 22.56 5.41
CA ARG A 124 0.32 22.61 3.93
C ARG A 124 0.64 21.27 3.31
N ALA A 125 1.66 20.59 3.83
CA ALA A 125 2.08 19.29 3.34
C ALA A 125 1.01 18.23 3.64
N LEU A 126 0.41 18.26 4.83
CA LEU A 126 -0.69 17.36 5.17
C LEU A 126 -1.93 17.59 4.29
N CYS A 127 -2.31 18.85 4.03
CA CYS A 127 -3.39 19.15 3.08
C CYS A 127 -3.09 18.65 1.66
N ARG A 128 -1.82 18.63 1.22
CA ARG A 128 -1.44 18.06 -0.08
C ARG A 128 -1.58 16.53 -0.05
N ALA A 129 -1.14 15.88 1.03
CA ALA A 129 -1.29 14.44 1.22
C ALA A 129 -2.78 14.03 1.19
N VAL A 130 -3.65 14.71 1.95
CA VAL A 130 -5.10 14.44 1.95
C VAL A 130 -5.70 14.58 0.54
N ARG A 131 -5.36 15.64 -0.22
CA ARG A 131 -5.81 15.77 -1.62
C ARG A 131 -5.31 14.63 -2.49
N GLN A 132 -4.06 14.21 -2.29
CA GLN A 132 -3.48 13.14 -3.09
C GLN A 132 -4.18 11.82 -2.82
N PHE A 133 -4.44 11.48 -1.56
CA PHE A 133 -5.19 10.27 -1.18
C PHE A 133 -6.57 10.24 -1.84
N ALA A 134 -7.34 11.33 -1.70
CA ALA A 134 -8.65 11.43 -2.33
C ALA A 134 -8.57 11.34 -3.87
N ARG A 135 -7.57 11.96 -4.51
CA ARG A 135 -7.37 11.85 -5.97
C ARG A 135 -6.98 10.45 -6.42
N CYS A 136 -6.16 9.73 -5.66
CA CYS A 136 -5.82 8.33 -5.96
C CYS A 136 -7.07 7.44 -5.94
N LEU A 137 -8.03 7.73 -5.05
CA LEU A 137 -9.36 7.10 -5.04
C LEU A 137 -10.27 7.54 -6.19
N GLY A 138 -9.83 8.46 -7.05
CA GLY A 138 -10.61 8.97 -8.18
C GLY A 138 -11.61 10.07 -7.83
N LEU A 139 -11.44 10.68 -6.65
CA LEU A 139 -12.36 11.69 -6.10
C LEU A 139 -11.96 13.11 -6.51
N VAL A 140 -12.95 14.02 -6.48
CA VAL A 140 -12.73 15.47 -6.65
C VAL A 140 -13.03 16.19 -5.33
N PRO A 141 -12.10 16.19 -4.37
CA PRO A 141 -12.35 16.69 -3.02
C PRO A 141 -12.35 18.22 -2.96
N GLN A 142 -13.20 18.73 -2.08
CA GLN A 142 -13.18 20.09 -1.57
C GLN A 142 -12.62 20.07 -0.15
N ILE A 143 -11.48 20.75 0.07
CA ILE A 143 -10.84 20.76 1.40
C ILE A 143 -11.07 22.07 2.13
N GLY A 144 -11.55 21.96 3.35
CA GLY A 144 -11.58 23.02 4.36
C GLY A 144 -10.64 22.70 5.51
N THR A 145 -10.07 23.73 6.15
CA THR A 145 -9.24 23.53 7.36
C THR A 145 -9.56 24.56 8.42
N GLY A 146 -9.38 24.18 9.68
CA GLY A 146 -9.35 25.14 10.78
C GLY A 146 -9.23 24.53 12.15
N THR A 147 -9.61 25.29 13.17
CA THR A 147 -9.38 24.95 14.58
C THR A 147 -10.48 24.05 15.17
N THR A 148 -11.62 23.92 14.49
CA THR A 148 -12.76 23.07 14.86
C THR A 148 -13.16 22.17 13.70
N GLY A 149 -13.72 20.99 14.01
CA GLY A 149 -14.20 20.02 13.02
C GLY A 149 -15.35 20.59 12.20
N ARG A 150 -16.43 21.01 12.88
CA ARG A 150 -17.60 21.67 12.25
C ARG A 150 -17.23 22.88 11.38
N GLY A 151 -16.38 23.78 11.87
CA GLY A 151 -15.97 24.95 11.10
C GLY A 151 -15.16 24.56 9.86
N ALA A 152 -14.29 23.55 9.96
CA ALA A 152 -13.57 23.02 8.80
C ALA A 152 -14.55 22.39 7.77
N ALA A 153 -15.56 21.64 8.22
CA ALA A 153 -16.62 21.09 7.35
C ALA A 153 -17.38 22.17 6.59
N TRP A 154 -17.84 23.22 7.29
CA TRP A 154 -18.54 24.33 6.65
C TRP A 154 -17.67 25.06 5.63
N LEU A 155 -16.40 25.32 5.94
CA LEU A 155 -15.45 25.88 4.97
C LEU A 155 -15.21 24.95 3.76
N ALA A 156 -15.25 23.63 3.96
CA ALA A 156 -15.11 22.65 2.89
C ALA A 156 -16.35 22.63 1.97
N GLY A 157 -17.55 22.63 2.54
CA GLY A 157 -18.84 22.57 1.82
C GLY A 157 -19.27 23.90 1.20
N ALA A 158 -18.74 25.04 1.66
CA ALA A 158 -19.09 26.36 1.15
C ALA A 158 -18.85 26.48 -0.36
N ARG A 159 -19.91 26.60 -1.16
CA ARG A 159 -19.82 26.92 -2.59
C ARG A 159 -19.11 28.26 -2.74
N ALA A 160 -18.24 28.39 -3.74
CA ALA A 160 -17.50 29.62 -4.02
C ALA A 160 -18.39 30.73 -4.63
N VAL A 161 -19.59 30.95 -4.09
CA VAL A 161 -20.65 31.78 -4.68
C VAL A 161 -20.29 33.26 -4.70
N HIS A 162 -19.42 33.73 -3.79
CA HIS A 162 -19.02 35.15 -3.71
C HIS A 162 -17.53 35.41 -3.99
N ALA A 163 -16.81 34.43 -4.54
CA ALA A 163 -15.37 34.49 -4.73
C ALA A 163 -14.93 35.00 -6.12
N ARG A 164 -15.71 35.84 -6.81
CA ARG A 164 -15.31 36.37 -8.15
C ARG A 164 -13.98 37.15 -8.13
N ARG A 165 -13.43 37.47 -6.96
CA ARG A 165 -12.15 38.18 -6.78
C ARG A 165 -11.07 37.41 -6.01
N ALA A 166 -11.33 36.20 -5.51
CA ALA A 166 -10.30 35.44 -4.80
C ALA A 166 -9.76 34.31 -5.69
N PRO A 167 -8.43 34.10 -5.74
CA PRO A 167 -7.89 32.98 -6.50
C PRO A 167 -8.46 31.66 -5.98
N PRO A 168 -8.80 30.71 -6.88
CA PRO A 168 -9.34 29.42 -6.49
C PRO A 168 -8.40 28.72 -5.49
N GLY A 169 -8.90 28.51 -4.27
CA GLY A 169 -8.18 27.77 -3.22
C GLY A 169 -7.73 28.56 -1.97
N ARG A 170 -7.91 29.90 -1.90
CA ARG A 170 -7.53 30.68 -0.70
C ARG A 170 -8.60 30.80 0.40
N ILE A 171 -9.89 30.60 0.09
CA ILE A 171 -10.99 30.94 1.01
C ILE A 171 -11.22 29.90 2.14
N ARG A 172 -10.62 28.72 2.08
CA ARG A 172 -11.05 27.58 2.91
C ARG A 172 -10.06 27.13 3.98
N ARG A 173 -9.12 28.00 4.36
CA ARG A 173 -8.08 27.65 5.33
C ARG A 173 -8.03 28.64 6.47
N ALA A 174 -8.41 28.17 7.65
CA ALA A 174 -8.05 28.77 8.92
C ALA A 174 -6.95 27.92 9.58
N VAL A 175 -6.05 28.57 10.32
CA VAL A 175 -5.07 27.91 11.20
C VAL A 175 -5.19 28.46 12.63
N ARG A 176 -5.84 29.63 12.78
CA ARG A 176 -6.09 30.30 14.04
C ARG A 176 -7.59 30.55 14.22
N PRO A 177 -8.09 30.61 15.47
CA PRO A 177 -9.52 30.79 15.75
C PRO A 177 -10.10 32.08 15.16
N GLU A 178 -9.36 33.19 15.19
CA GLU A 178 -9.85 34.50 14.72
C GLU A 178 -10.09 34.48 13.21
N ARG A 179 -9.18 33.84 12.48
CA ARG A 179 -9.34 33.62 11.04
C ARG A 179 -10.47 32.63 10.74
N MET A 180 -10.69 31.64 11.60
CA MET A 180 -11.83 30.74 11.46
C MET A 180 -13.13 31.53 11.58
N ALA A 181 -13.32 32.26 12.69
CA ALA A 181 -14.50 33.07 12.93
C ALA A 181 -14.78 34.04 11.77
N ALA A 182 -13.76 34.77 11.30
CA ALA A 182 -13.89 35.70 10.18
C ALA A 182 -14.31 35.03 8.86
N LEU A 183 -13.86 33.79 8.61
CA LEU A 183 -14.27 33.04 7.42
C LEU A 183 -15.68 32.46 7.58
N LEU A 184 -16.03 31.98 8.78
CA LEU A 184 -17.37 31.46 9.09
C LEU A 184 -18.43 32.57 9.03
N ASP A 185 -18.12 33.76 9.55
CA ASP A 185 -19.00 34.93 9.53
C ASP A 185 -19.46 35.30 8.12
N GLY A 186 -18.61 35.08 7.11
CA GLY A 186 -18.94 35.32 5.69
C GLY A 186 -19.66 34.17 4.98
N LEU A 187 -19.94 33.05 5.66
CA LEU A 187 -20.66 31.92 5.06
C LEU A 187 -22.16 32.22 4.98
N PRO A 188 -22.83 31.77 3.91
CA PRO A 188 -24.24 32.06 3.69
C PRO A 188 -25.11 31.17 4.60
N ILE A 189 -26.32 31.63 4.94
CA ILE A 189 -27.20 30.99 5.93
C ILE A 189 -27.64 29.57 5.53
N GLU A 190 -27.62 29.26 4.24
CA GLU A 190 -27.90 27.96 3.66
C GLU A 190 -26.92 26.87 4.16
N THR A 191 -25.76 27.28 4.67
CA THR A 191 -24.79 26.39 5.34
C THR A 191 -25.42 25.62 6.50
N VAL A 192 -26.41 26.23 7.18
CA VAL A 192 -27.13 25.61 8.30
C VAL A 192 -28.55 25.17 7.94
N ALA A 193 -28.93 25.16 6.65
CA ALA A 193 -30.27 24.79 6.19
C ALA A 193 -30.69 23.35 6.54
N ARG A 194 -29.74 22.45 6.85
CA ARG A 194 -30.03 21.09 7.34
C ARG A 194 -30.31 21.03 8.85
N LEU A 195 -30.00 22.10 9.59
CA LEU A 195 -30.13 22.16 11.05
C LEU A 195 -31.42 22.85 11.48
N THR A 196 -32.02 23.66 10.60
CA THR A 196 -33.26 24.41 10.85
C THR A 196 -33.94 24.76 9.53
N ARG A 197 -35.19 25.25 9.56
CA ARG A 197 -35.90 25.71 8.37
C ARG A 197 -35.33 27.05 7.89
N PRO A 198 -34.75 27.14 6.68
CA PRO A 198 -34.12 28.36 6.18
C PRO A 198 -35.11 29.51 5.98
N ASP A 199 -36.35 29.24 5.56
CA ASP A 199 -37.38 30.24 5.27
C ASP A 199 -37.64 31.20 6.45
N TRP A 200 -37.54 30.68 7.68
CA TRP A 200 -37.73 31.50 8.88
C TRP A 200 -36.55 32.46 9.12
N LEU A 201 -35.32 32.01 8.84
CA LEU A 201 -34.11 32.82 8.97
C LEU A 201 -34.04 33.90 7.87
N GLU A 202 -34.49 33.56 6.66
CA GLU A 202 -34.64 34.51 5.56
C GLU A 202 -35.66 35.59 5.91
N GLY A 203 -36.80 35.22 6.52
CA GLY A 203 -37.80 36.17 7.01
C GLY A 203 -37.31 37.12 8.11
N LEU A 204 -36.25 36.76 8.85
CA LEU A 204 -35.56 37.63 9.81
C LEU A 204 -34.49 38.52 9.17
N GLY A 205 -34.21 38.36 7.88
CA GLY A 205 -33.18 39.09 7.16
C GLY A 205 -31.76 38.54 7.37
N CYS A 206 -31.60 37.37 8.00
CA CYS A 206 -30.28 36.75 8.14
C CYS A 206 -29.82 36.17 6.80
N ARG A 207 -28.68 36.66 6.28
CA ARG A 207 -28.08 36.18 5.03
C ARG A 207 -26.78 35.42 5.27
N THR A 208 -26.12 35.68 6.39
CA THR A 208 -24.82 35.12 6.75
C THR A 208 -24.83 34.49 8.14
N LEU A 209 -23.82 33.66 8.45
CA LEU A 209 -23.65 33.15 9.81
C LEU A 209 -23.33 34.27 10.82
N ALA A 210 -22.73 35.38 10.38
CA ALA A 210 -22.56 36.56 11.24
C ALA A 210 -23.90 37.14 11.69
N ASP A 211 -24.86 37.31 10.76
CA ASP A 211 -26.20 37.81 11.08
C ASP A 211 -26.90 36.87 12.08
N LEU A 212 -26.76 35.56 11.85
CA LEU A 212 -27.31 34.54 12.75
C LEU A 212 -26.68 34.60 14.14
N ARG A 213 -25.35 34.78 14.24
CA ARG A 213 -24.62 34.87 15.51
C ARG A 213 -24.96 36.15 16.29
N GLY A 214 -25.37 37.21 15.60
CA GLY A 214 -25.85 38.45 16.21
C GLY A 214 -27.22 38.35 16.88
N LEU A 215 -28.01 37.30 16.61
CA LEU A 215 -29.35 37.15 17.18
C LEU A 215 -29.32 36.70 18.66
N PRO A 216 -30.34 37.06 19.46
CA PRO A 216 -30.45 36.62 20.85
C PRO A 216 -30.48 35.09 20.98
N ARG A 217 -29.48 34.52 21.65
CA ARG A 217 -29.27 33.06 21.80
C ARG A 217 -30.49 32.33 22.38
N GLY A 218 -31.14 32.93 23.38
CA GLY A 218 -32.35 32.35 23.99
C GLY A 218 -33.53 32.24 23.03
N GLY A 219 -33.71 33.24 22.15
CA GLY A 219 -34.75 33.24 21.13
C GLY A 219 -34.47 32.21 20.04
N LEU A 220 -33.21 32.13 19.57
CA LEU A 220 -32.76 31.13 18.62
C LEU A 220 -32.99 29.71 19.13
N ARG A 221 -32.57 29.41 20.36
CA ARG A 221 -32.71 28.08 20.96
C ARG A 221 -34.17 27.65 21.10
N ARG A 222 -35.09 28.57 21.42
CA ARG A 222 -36.53 28.28 21.52
C ARG A 222 -37.18 28.00 20.16
N ARG A 223 -36.78 28.72 19.10
CA ARG A 223 -37.45 28.65 17.78
C ARG A 223 -36.84 27.65 16.82
N CYS A 224 -35.51 27.51 16.82
CA CYS A 224 -34.76 26.58 15.96
C CYS A 224 -34.32 25.31 16.70
N GLY A 225 -34.54 25.24 18.01
CA GLY A 225 -34.08 24.16 18.86
C GLY A 225 -32.60 24.29 19.26
N PRO A 226 -32.13 23.41 20.17
CA PRO A 226 -30.76 23.43 20.67
C PRO A 226 -29.73 23.05 19.61
N ARG A 227 -30.06 22.13 18.69
CA ARG A 227 -29.13 21.60 17.68
C ARG A 227 -28.45 22.69 16.85
N LEU A 228 -29.18 23.73 16.43
CA LEU A 228 -28.60 24.83 15.67
C LEU A 228 -27.54 25.58 16.49
N VAL A 229 -27.90 25.98 17.71
CA VAL A 229 -27.05 26.77 18.60
C VAL A 229 -25.81 25.97 19.00
N ASP A 230 -25.99 24.71 19.40
CA ASP A 230 -24.89 23.82 19.78
C ASP A 230 -23.92 23.60 18.60
N THR A 231 -24.44 23.51 17.37
CA THR A 231 -23.60 23.36 16.17
C THR A 231 -22.87 24.65 15.80
N LEU A 232 -23.49 25.82 16.01
CA LEU A 232 -22.81 27.12 15.87
C LEU A 232 -21.65 27.22 16.87
N ASP A 233 -21.91 26.89 18.13
CA ASP A 233 -20.88 26.95 19.17
C ASP A 233 -19.71 26.01 18.86
N ALA A 234 -20.01 24.79 18.40
CA ALA A 234 -19.00 23.85 17.91
C ALA A 234 -18.21 24.40 16.71
N GLY A 235 -18.88 25.07 15.77
CA GLY A 235 -18.27 25.69 14.59
C GLY A 235 -17.28 26.80 14.97
N TYR A 236 -17.69 27.70 15.85
CA TYR A 236 -16.90 28.86 16.29
C TYR A 236 -15.89 28.53 17.41
N GLY A 237 -15.96 27.33 18.00
CA GLY A 237 -15.06 26.89 19.07
C GLY A 237 -15.47 27.37 20.46
N GLU A 238 -16.73 27.77 20.62
CA GLU A 238 -17.35 28.14 21.91
C GLU A 238 -17.79 26.89 22.69
N ALA A 239 -17.98 25.75 22.01
CA ALA A 239 -18.25 24.45 22.61
C ALA A 239 -17.43 23.33 21.96
N HIS A 240 -17.25 22.22 22.69
CA HIS A 240 -16.56 21.04 22.17
C HIS A 240 -17.55 20.12 21.44
N GLU A 241 -17.24 19.80 20.18
CA GLU A 241 -17.96 18.79 19.41
C GLU A 241 -17.51 17.38 19.82
N ARG A 242 -18.45 16.43 19.84
CA ARG A 242 -18.17 15.02 20.09
C ARG A 242 -18.10 14.27 18.78
N PHE A 243 -17.08 13.43 18.62
CA PHE A 243 -16.85 12.67 17.39
C PHE A 243 -16.89 11.17 17.69
N ALA A 244 -17.57 10.43 16.81
CA ALA A 244 -17.43 8.99 16.73
C ALA A 244 -16.27 8.68 15.77
N TRP A 245 -15.11 8.32 16.33
CA TRP A 245 -13.94 7.99 15.52
C TRP A 245 -14.19 6.76 14.68
N PHE A 246 -13.76 6.83 13.42
CA PHE A 246 -13.86 5.74 12.45
C PHE A 246 -12.97 4.58 12.89
N ALA A 247 -13.59 3.44 13.19
CA ALA A 247 -12.88 2.22 13.53
C ALA A 247 -12.55 1.46 12.23
N ALA A 248 -11.26 1.17 12.02
CA ALA A 248 -10.87 0.25 10.96
C ALA A 248 -11.43 -1.16 11.26
N PRO A 249 -11.87 -1.91 10.24
CA PRO A 249 -12.35 -3.28 10.43
C PRO A 249 -11.24 -4.18 10.99
N MET A 250 -11.61 -5.25 11.71
CA MET A 250 -10.61 -6.17 12.30
C MET A 250 -9.82 -6.97 11.25
N CYS A 251 -10.44 -7.25 10.10
CA CYS A 251 -9.84 -7.95 8.98
C CYS A 251 -9.91 -7.05 7.74
N PHE A 252 -8.90 -7.14 6.88
CA PHE A 252 -8.91 -6.45 5.60
C PHE A 252 -9.29 -7.42 4.48
N ASP A 253 -10.53 -7.27 4.00
CA ASP A 253 -11.10 -8.02 2.90
C ASP A 253 -12.09 -7.11 2.17
N VAL A 254 -11.60 -6.43 1.13
CA VAL A 254 -12.33 -5.33 0.50
C VAL A 254 -12.59 -5.66 -0.97
N PRO A 255 -13.86 -5.78 -1.39
CA PRO A 255 -14.24 -5.86 -2.79
C PRO A 255 -14.31 -4.45 -3.41
N LEU A 256 -14.11 -4.39 -4.73
CA LEU A 256 -14.23 -3.22 -5.57
C LEU A 256 -14.95 -3.63 -6.85
N GLU A 257 -16.23 -3.29 -6.92
CA GLU A 257 -17.03 -3.39 -8.14
C GLU A 257 -16.48 -2.44 -9.19
N LEU A 258 -16.21 -2.95 -10.39
CA LEU A 258 -15.68 -2.13 -11.48
C LEU A 258 -16.84 -1.50 -12.25
N PRO A 259 -16.76 -0.21 -12.64
CA PRO A 259 -17.81 0.46 -13.43
C PRO A 259 -18.05 -0.18 -14.80
N GLY A 260 -17.10 -0.98 -15.28
CA GLY A 260 -17.17 -1.71 -16.53
C GLY A 260 -16.11 -2.80 -16.56
N ARG A 261 -16.19 -3.65 -17.58
CA ARG A 261 -15.24 -4.75 -17.78
C ARG A 261 -13.83 -4.22 -18.02
N ILE A 262 -12.83 -4.85 -17.40
CA ILE A 262 -11.40 -4.57 -17.63
C ILE A 262 -10.76 -5.77 -18.32
N ASP A 263 -10.10 -5.52 -19.45
CA ASP A 263 -9.42 -6.50 -20.30
C ASP A 263 -7.89 -6.28 -20.38
N SER A 264 -7.36 -5.34 -19.60
CA SER A 264 -5.94 -4.97 -19.58
C SER A 264 -5.32 -5.03 -18.18
N ALA A 265 -4.04 -5.38 -18.12
CA ALA A 265 -3.25 -5.39 -16.89
C ALA A 265 -3.16 -3.98 -16.27
N GLU A 266 -3.03 -2.95 -17.11
CA GLU A 266 -3.00 -1.54 -16.71
C GLU A 266 -4.29 -1.11 -16.05
N GLY A 267 -5.44 -1.55 -16.58
CA GLY A 267 -6.74 -1.29 -15.97
C GLY A 267 -6.87 -1.94 -14.59
N VAL A 268 -6.45 -3.20 -14.45
CA VAL A 268 -6.47 -3.93 -13.17
C VAL A 268 -5.60 -3.21 -12.14
N LEU A 269 -4.40 -2.77 -12.53
CA LEU A 269 -3.50 -2.04 -11.66
C LEU A 269 -4.06 -0.68 -11.26
N ALA A 270 -4.63 0.07 -12.22
CA ALA A 270 -5.22 1.37 -11.94
C ALA A 270 -6.37 1.30 -10.92
N ALA A 271 -7.20 0.25 -10.99
CA ALA A 271 -8.27 0.01 -10.02
C ALA A 271 -7.73 -0.50 -8.67
N SER A 272 -6.71 -1.37 -8.70
CA SER A 272 -6.08 -1.92 -7.50
C SER A 272 -5.43 -0.86 -6.60
N GLU A 273 -4.97 0.27 -7.16
CA GLU A 273 -4.44 1.40 -6.38
C GLU A 273 -5.43 1.90 -5.32
N GLN A 274 -6.74 1.85 -5.59
CA GLN A 274 -7.77 2.27 -4.62
C GLN A 274 -7.83 1.30 -3.42
N LEU A 275 -7.69 0.01 -3.68
CA LEU A 275 -7.65 -1.04 -2.65
C LEU A 275 -6.34 -0.98 -1.85
N LEU A 276 -5.21 -0.78 -2.53
CA LEU A 276 -3.90 -0.66 -1.89
C LEU A 276 -3.82 0.60 -1.00
N LEU A 277 -4.44 1.71 -1.40
CA LEU A 277 -4.50 2.91 -0.58
C LEU A 277 -5.28 2.67 0.72
N GLN A 278 -6.43 2.00 0.64
CA GLN A 278 -7.21 1.57 1.81
C GLN A 278 -6.40 0.64 2.71
N LEU A 279 -5.68 -0.33 2.12
CA LEU A 279 -4.79 -1.23 2.84
C LEU A 279 -3.74 -0.47 3.64
N THR A 280 -3.12 0.58 3.07
CA THR A 280 -2.12 1.37 3.81
C THR A 280 -2.70 2.04 5.05
N GLY A 281 -3.93 2.54 4.98
CA GLY A 281 -4.62 3.14 6.12
C GLY A 281 -5.06 2.12 7.16
N TRP A 282 -5.55 0.96 6.73
CA TRP A 282 -5.87 -0.16 7.62
C TRP A 282 -4.64 -0.67 8.40
N LEU A 283 -3.51 -0.86 7.71
CA LEU A 283 -2.24 -1.23 8.31
C LEU A 283 -1.73 -0.15 9.28
N ALA A 284 -1.93 1.13 8.96
CA ALA A 284 -1.53 2.23 9.83
C ALA A 284 -2.33 2.24 11.13
N ALA A 285 -3.66 2.08 11.04
CA ALA A 285 -4.56 2.05 12.18
C ALA A 285 -4.22 0.93 13.17
N HIS A 286 -3.82 -0.24 12.67
CA HIS A 286 -3.44 -1.39 13.49
C HIS A 286 -1.95 -1.47 13.83
N GLN A 287 -1.14 -0.51 13.39
CA GLN A 287 0.33 -0.52 13.56
C GLN A 287 1.02 -1.77 12.97
N LEU A 288 0.49 -2.26 11.85
CA LEU A 288 0.96 -3.45 11.15
C LEU A 288 1.70 -3.10 9.85
N GLY A 289 2.40 -4.10 9.32
CA GLY A 289 2.90 -4.16 7.95
C GLY A 289 2.40 -5.44 7.29
N ALA A 290 2.06 -5.36 6.01
CA ALA A 290 1.68 -6.53 5.24
C ALA A 290 2.92 -7.41 4.98
N LYS A 291 2.81 -8.69 5.28
CA LYS A 291 3.74 -9.75 4.87
C LYS A 291 3.19 -10.57 3.72
N GLY A 292 1.87 -10.63 3.58
CA GLY A 292 1.19 -11.27 2.47
C GLY A 292 -0.17 -10.66 2.22
N TYR A 293 -0.54 -10.54 0.95
CA TYR A 293 -1.87 -10.14 0.52
C TYR A 293 -2.22 -10.80 -0.83
N ARG A 294 -3.52 -10.95 -1.08
CA ARG A 294 -4.07 -11.55 -2.29
C ARG A 294 -4.95 -10.54 -3.00
N LEU A 295 -4.70 -10.33 -4.28
CA LEU A 295 -5.64 -9.67 -5.19
C LEU A 295 -6.36 -10.76 -5.99
N THR A 296 -7.67 -10.87 -5.82
CA THR A 296 -8.52 -11.78 -6.61
C THR A 296 -9.17 -11.00 -7.74
N LEU A 297 -8.99 -11.48 -8.97
CA LEU A 297 -9.64 -10.96 -10.17
C LEU A 297 -10.89 -11.79 -10.43
N GLU A 298 -12.08 -11.24 -10.19
CA GLU A 298 -13.33 -11.92 -10.48
C GLU A 298 -13.71 -11.70 -11.95
N HIS A 299 -13.90 -12.78 -12.68
CA HIS A 299 -14.16 -12.76 -14.11
C HIS A 299 -15.65 -12.77 -14.42
N GLU A 300 -16.01 -12.17 -15.55
CA GLU A 300 -17.38 -12.27 -16.08
C GLU A 300 -17.75 -13.74 -16.32
N ARG A 301 -18.81 -14.21 -15.65
CA ARG A 301 -19.30 -15.59 -15.84
C ARG A 301 -19.83 -15.75 -17.26
N ARG A 302 -19.15 -16.55 -18.09
CA ARG A 302 -19.67 -16.93 -19.41
C ARG A 302 -20.92 -17.78 -19.26
N ARG A 303 -22.06 -17.30 -19.77
CA ARG A 303 -23.25 -18.14 -20.00
C ARG A 303 -23.08 -18.89 -21.32
N GLY A 304 -22.68 -20.16 -21.28
CA GLY A 304 -22.80 -21.10 -22.40
C GLY A 304 -21.53 -21.87 -22.80
N ARG A 305 -21.70 -23.20 -22.85
CA ARG A 305 -20.79 -24.31 -23.22
C ARG A 305 -19.70 -24.63 -22.17
N ASP A 306 -19.92 -25.78 -21.52
CA ASP A 306 -19.14 -26.48 -20.49
C ASP A 306 -18.91 -25.72 -19.19
N ALA A 307 -19.94 -25.73 -18.35
CA ALA A 307 -20.03 -25.07 -17.03
C ALA A 307 -19.08 -25.66 -15.95
N GLN A 308 -18.07 -26.44 -16.34
CA GLN A 308 -17.16 -27.11 -15.41
C GLN A 308 -15.73 -26.52 -15.38
N ASP A 309 -15.28 -25.75 -16.39
CA ASP A 309 -13.82 -25.46 -16.54
C ASP A 309 -13.39 -23.99 -16.70
N ALA A 310 -14.29 -23.00 -16.65
CA ALA A 310 -13.85 -21.60 -16.60
C ALA A 310 -13.66 -21.16 -15.15
N ALA A 311 -12.41 -21.12 -14.66
CA ALA A 311 -12.08 -20.55 -13.35
C ALA A 311 -12.75 -19.17 -13.21
N SER A 312 -13.71 -19.05 -12.29
CA SER A 312 -14.51 -17.82 -12.11
C SER A 312 -13.67 -16.65 -11.59
N SER A 313 -12.48 -16.94 -11.05
CA SER A 313 -11.56 -15.95 -10.56
C SER A 313 -10.10 -16.37 -10.70
N THR A 314 -9.22 -15.39 -10.82
CA THR A 314 -7.77 -15.57 -10.83
C THR A 314 -7.16 -14.94 -9.57
N PRO A 315 -6.57 -15.73 -8.65
CA PRO A 315 -5.89 -15.19 -7.48
C PRO A 315 -4.45 -14.76 -7.81
N VAL A 316 -4.05 -13.60 -7.28
CA VAL A 316 -2.70 -13.05 -7.38
C VAL A 316 -2.13 -12.90 -5.98
N ASP A 317 -1.38 -13.92 -5.56
CA ASP A 317 -0.72 -13.94 -4.25
C ASP A 317 0.58 -13.15 -4.26
N ILE A 318 0.71 -12.24 -3.29
CA ILE A 318 1.91 -11.46 -3.02
C ILE A 318 2.42 -11.81 -1.63
N LEU A 319 3.68 -12.25 -1.56
CA LEU A 319 4.42 -12.46 -0.32
C LEU A 319 5.61 -11.51 -0.29
N LEU A 320 5.83 -10.88 0.85
CA LEU A 320 6.85 -9.85 1.06
C LEU A 320 7.92 -10.34 2.04
N ALA A 321 9.17 -10.07 1.70
CA ALA A 321 10.36 -10.39 2.45
C ALA A 321 10.36 -9.74 3.84
N GLN A 322 9.80 -8.54 3.99
CA GLN A 322 9.63 -7.83 5.26
C GLN A 322 8.23 -7.23 5.35
N PRO A 323 7.74 -6.90 6.57
CA PRO A 323 6.43 -6.26 6.70
C PRO A 323 6.48 -4.88 6.05
N VAL A 324 5.58 -4.60 5.11
CA VAL A 324 5.56 -3.32 4.39
C VAL A 324 4.20 -2.64 4.49
N ARG A 325 4.21 -1.32 4.64
CA ARG A 325 3.00 -0.47 4.67
C ARG A 325 3.00 0.62 3.60
N THR A 326 4.10 0.83 2.87
CA THR A 326 4.21 1.92 1.90
C THR A 326 3.51 1.60 0.59
N LEU A 327 2.58 2.47 0.17
CA LEU A 327 1.83 2.31 -1.08
C LEU A 327 2.75 2.09 -2.28
N ALA A 328 3.84 2.85 -2.38
CA ALA A 328 4.79 2.77 -3.49
C ALA A 328 5.40 1.36 -3.63
N HIS A 329 5.73 0.69 -2.52
CA HIS A 329 6.29 -0.65 -2.57
C HIS A 329 5.24 -1.70 -2.88
N LEU A 330 4.08 -1.66 -2.21
CA LEU A 330 2.98 -2.59 -2.46
C LEU A 330 2.55 -2.56 -3.94
N SER A 331 2.36 -1.35 -4.47
CA SER A 331 1.96 -1.14 -5.87
C SER A 331 3.02 -1.61 -6.87
N ARG A 332 4.30 -1.41 -6.54
CA ARG A 332 5.41 -1.86 -7.38
C ARG A 332 5.48 -3.38 -7.48
N VAL A 333 5.38 -4.08 -6.35
CA VAL A 333 5.41 -5.57 -6.34
C VAL A 333 4.18 -6.13 -7.06
N LEU A 334 2.99 -5.56 -6.82
CA LEU A 334 1.78 -5.97 -7.51
C LEU A 334 1.89 -5.76 -9.03
N ARG A 335 2.42 -4.61 -9.46
CA ARG A 335 2.66 -4.29 -10.87
C ARG A 335 3.48 -5.37 -11.56
N GLU A 336 4.60 -5.77 -10.98
CA GLU A 336 5.47 -6.81 -11.55
C GLU A 336 4.76 -8.17 -11.69
N ARG A 337 3.87 -8.50 -10.75
CA ARG A 337 3.08 -9.74 -10.82
C ARG A 337 2.00 -9.66 -11.87
N VAL A 338 1.21 -8.58 -11.90
CA VAL A 338 0.09 -8.43 -12.82
C VAL A 338 0.52 -8.35 -14.28
N HIS A 339 1.66 -7.71 -14.59
CA HIS A 339 2.18 -7.65 -15.98
C HIS A 339 2.57 -9.02 -16.55
N ARG A 340 2.78 -10.03 -15.69
CA ARG A 340 3.09 -11.40 -16.11
C ARG A 340 1.84 -12.27 -16.28
N LEU A 341 0.68 -11.78 -15.85
CA LEU A 341 -0.57 -12.53 -15.93
C LEU A 341 -1.18 -12.35 -17.32
N THR A 342 -1.62 -13.46 -17.89
CA THR A 342 -2.52 -13.44 -19.05
C THR A 342 -3.94 -13.48 -18.52
N LEU A 343 -4.74 -12.45 -18.82
CA LEU A 343 -6.13 -12.41 -18.39
C LEU A 343 -6.93 -13.45 -19.19
N ILE A 344 -7.50 -14.43 -18.49
CA ILE A 344 -8.29 -15.52 -19.09
C ILE A 344 -9.69 -15.05 -19.52
N ALA A 345 -10.18 -13.96 -18.92
CA ALA A 345 -11.46 -13.33 -19.21
C ALA A 345 -11.47 -11.89 -18.68
N PRO A 346 -12.40 -11.03 -19.15
CA PRO A 346 -12.58 -9.70 -18.60
C PRO A 346 -12.90 -9.74 -17.10
N VAL A 347 -12.30 -8.81 -16.36
CA VAL A 347 -12.47 -8.65 -14.91
C VAL A 347 -13.62 -7.68 -14.65
N VAL A 348 -14.52 -8.05 -13.73
CA VAL A 348 -15.71 -7.26 -13.35
C VAL A 348 -15.67 -6.80 -11.89
N GLU A 349 -14.91 -7.48 -11.04
CA GLU A 349 -14.67 -7.10 -9.65
C GLU A 349 -13.21 -7.41 -9.27
N LEU A 350 -12.65 -6.56 -8.41
CA LEU A 350 -11.38 -6.83 -7.72
C LEU A 350 -11.65 -7.02 -6.24
N ARG A 351 -10.99 -7.99 -5.60
CA ARG A 351 -11.02 -8.13 -4.15
C ARG A 351 -9.60 -8.19 -3.60
N LEU A 352 -9.30 -7.36 -2.60
CA LEU A 352 -8.00 -7.36 -1.94
C LEU A 352 -8.15 -7.86 -0.50
N THR A 353 -7.44 -8.95 -0.18
CA THR A 353 -7.48 -9.58 1.13
C THR A 353 -6.07 -9.64 1.72
N VAL A 354 -5.91 -9.23 2.99
CA VAL A 354 -4.65 -9.43 3.71
C VAL A 354 -4.59 -10.85 4.23
N THR A 355 -3.57 -11.60 3.82
CA THR A 355 -3.36 -12.99 4.24
C THR A 355 -2.43 -13.08 5.45
N GLN A 356 -1.45 -12.18 5.54
CA GLN A 356 -0.50 -12.11 6.64
C GLN A 356 -0.12 -10.66 6.94
N ALA A 357 -0.35 -10.24 8.18
CA ALA A 357 0.11 -8.96 8.70
C ALA A 357 0.82 -9.16 10.03
N THR A 358 1.90 -8.42 10.24
CA THR A 358 2.72 -8.50 11.45
C THR A 358 3.01 -7.10 11.97
N PRO A 359 3.25 -6.91 13.28
CA PRO A 359 3.64 -5.62 13.84
C PRO A 359 4.79 -5.00 13.05
N LEU A 360 4.63 -3.74 12.66
CA LEU A 360 5.66 -2.99 11.95
C LEU A 360 6.41 -2.13 12.96
N ALA A 361 7.66 -2.49 13.22
CA ALA A 361 8.53 -1.69 14.08
C ALA A 361 8.67 -0.27 13.51
N PRO A 362 8.70 0.77 14.36
CA PRO A 362 8.96 2.13 13.91
C PRO A 362 10.37 2.19 13.29
N PRO A 363 10.57 3.00 12.23
CA PRO A 363 11.89 3.14 11.63
C PRO A 363 12.88 3.59 12.71
N THR A 364 13.88 2.75 12.97
CA THR A 364 14.98 3.11 13.86
C THR A 364 15.84 4.13 13.15
N GLY A 365 15.74 5.40 13.54
CA GLY A 365 16.71 6.39 13.12
C GLY A 365 18.04 6.04 13.75
N ALA A 366 18.93 5.39 12.99
CA ALA A 366 20.31 5.28 13.42
C ALA A 366 20.86 6.71 13.55
N LEU A 367 21.38 7.08 14.73
CA LEU A 367 22.02 8.37 14.99
C LEU A 367 23.16 8.65 13.99
N PHE A 368 23.77 7.58 13.48
CA PHE A 368 24.76 7.60 12.41
C PHE A 368 24.27 6.69 11.27
N PRO A 369 24.00 7.23 10.07
CA PRO A 369 23.72 6.38 8.93
C PRO A 369 24.98 5.59 8.56
N GLU A 370 24.99 4.28 8.81
CA GLU A 370 26.08 3.45 8.33
C GLU A 370 26.12 3.48 6.78
N PRO A 371 27.30 3.64 6.16
CA PRO A 371 27.45 3.58 4.73
C PRO A 371 27.22 2.13 4.24
N GLY A 372 25.98 1.82 3.86
CA GLY A 372 25.57 0.55 3.30
C GLY A 372 24.08 0.55 2.96
N ALA A 373 23.69 -0.24 1.94
CA ALA A 373 22.27 -0.43 1.61
C ALA A 373 21.52 -0.92 2.87
N ARG A 374 20.45 -0.23 3.26
CA ARG A 374 19.70 -0.59 4.48
C ARG A 374 19.14 -2.00 4.30
N ALA A 375 18.96 -2.74 5.39
CA ALA A 375 18.35 -4.08 5.34
C ALA A 375 17.01 -4.08 4.55
N GLU A 376 16.28 -2.98 4.65
CA GLU A 376 15.04 -2.73 3.90
C GLU A 376 15.27 -2.63 2.39
N ASP A 377 16.37 -2.05 1.91
CA ASP A 377 16.67 -1.95 0.47
C ASP A 377 16.88 -3.32 -0.14
N ALA A 378 17.63 -4.18 0.56
CA ALA A 378 17.83 -5.58 0.15
C ALA A 378 16.50 -6.36 0.13
N ALA A 379 15.67 -6.20 1.15
CA ALA A 379 14.34 -6.82 1.18
C ALA A 379 13.45 -6.30 0.03
N ARG A 380 13.46 -5.00 -0.24
CA ARG A 380 12.72 -4.39 -1.36
C ARG A 380 13.18 -4.92 -2.72
N LEU A 381 14.49 -5.17 -2.88
CA LEU A 381 15.06 -5.77 -4.08
C LEU A 381 14.59 -7.23 -4.24
N ILE A 382 14.70 -8.03 -3.17
CA ILE A 382 14.25 -9.42 -3.15
C ILE A 382 12.79 -9.53 -3.56
N ASP A 383 11.90 -8.71 -2.99
CA ASP A 383 10.47 -8.71 -3.34
C ASP A 383 10.23 -8.49 -4.84
N THR A 384 11.05 -7.63 -5.44
CA THR A 384 10.96 -7.29 -6.86
C THR A 384 11.45 -8.44 -7.73
N LEU A 385 12.57 -9.05 -7.36
CA LEU A 385 13.13 -10.20 -8.05
C LEU A 385 12.18 -11.40 -7.96
N VAL A 386 11.62 -11.67 -6.79
CA VAL A 386 10.63 -12.74 -6.58
C VAL A 386 9.38 -12.48 -7.42
N ALA A 387 8.92 -11.24 -7.48
CA ALA A 387 7.77 -10.89 -8.30
C ALA A 387 8.01 -11.12 -9.79
N ARG A 388 9.18 -10.70 -10.29
CA ARG A 388 9.58 -10.78 -11.70
C ARG A 388 9.97 -12.19 -12.14
N LEU A 389 10.82 -12.86 -11.39
CA LEU A 389 11.42 -14.15 -11.76
C LEU A 389 10.60 -15.33 -11.22
N GLY A 390 9.77 -15.12 -10.20
CA GLY A 390 9.10 -16.19 -9.46
C GLY A 390 9.96 -16.68 -8.28
N ALA A 391 9.31 -17.09 -7.19
CA ALA A 391 9.99 -17.46 -5.95
C ALA A 391 11.01 -18.61 -6.11
N ALA A 392 10.72 -19.58 -6.98
CA ALA A 392 11.61 -20.72 -7.22
C ALA A 392 12.94 -20.32 -7.91
N ASN A 393 12.99 -19.15 -8.56
CA ASN A 393 14.14 -18.70 -9.34
C ASN A 393 15.02 -17.69 -8.58
N VAL A 394 14.62 -17.30 -7.36
CA VAL A 394 15.42 -16.44 -6.49
C VAL A 394 15.90 -17.30 -5.33
N LEU A 395 17.17 -17.69 -5.39
CA LEU A 395 17.76 -18.65 -4.47
C LEU A 395 18.76 -17.97 -3.54
N HIS A 396 18.93 -18.52 -2.34
CA HIS A 396 20.01 -18.17 -1.43
C HIS A 396 20.72 -19.43 -0.96
N PRO A 397 22.01 -19.34 -0.57
CA PRO A 397 22.70 -20.48 0.01
C PRO A 397 22.14 -20.75 1.42
N GLN A 398 21.84 -22.02 1.71
CA GLN A 398 21.42 -22.49 3.01
C GLN A 398 22.41 -23.57 3.50
N PRO A 399 22.99 -23.44 4.69
CA PRO A 399 23.82 -24.50 5.26
C PRO A 399 22.94 -25.73 5.57
N CYS A 400 23.49 -26.90 5.31
CA CYS A 400 22.88 -28.20 5.62
C CYS A 400 23.74 -28.90 6.66
N ALA A 401 23.10 -29.68 7.54
CA ALA A 401 23.77 -30.50 8.53
C ALA A 401 24.37 -31.78 7.88
N ASP A 402 25.25 -31.58 6.90
CA ASP A 402 26.01 -32.63 6.21
C ASP A 402 27.49 -32.21 6.20
N HIS A 403 28.37 -33.15 6.57
CA HIS A 403 29.80 -32.87 6.65
C HIS A 403 30.49 -32.94 5.28
N ARG A 404 29.87 -33.58 4.27
CA ARG A 404 30.42 -33.64 2.90
C ARG A 404 30.39 -32.25 2.27
N PRO A 405 31.52 -31.71 1.79
CA PRO A 405 31.58 -30.33 1.28
C PRO A 405 30.57 -30.00 0.18
N GLU A 406 30.30 -30.97 -0.69
CA GLU A 406 29.36 -30.88 -1.82
C GLU A 406 27.89 -30.78 -1.35
N ARG A 407 27.60 -31.22 -0.12
CA ARG A 407 26.25 -31.30 0.45
C ARG A 407 26.06 -30.45 1.71
N ALA A 408 27.14 -29.82 2.17
CA ALA A 408 27.14 -28.92 3.33
C ALA A 408 26.34 -27.64 3.09
N ASN A 409 26.03 -27.33 1.83
CA ASN A 409 25.18 -26.22 1.44
C ASN A 409 24.22 -26.65 0.33
N ARG A 410 23.04 -26.03 0.29
CA ARG A 410 22.11 -26.14 -0.83
C ARG A 410 21.58 -24.77 -1.21
N TRP A 411 21.12 -24.64 -2.44
CA TRP A 411 20.32 -23.50 -2.86
C TRP A 411 18.88 -23.70 -2.40
N ALA A 412 18.33 -22.72 -1.69
CA ALA A 412 16.94 -22.70 -1.25
C ALA A 412 16.23 -21.45 -1.79
N ALA A 413 14.96 -21.59 -2.16
CA ALA A 413 14.14 -20.46 -2.58
C ALA A 413 13.99 -19.44 -1.46
N VAL A 414 14.14 -18.16 -1.79
CA VAL A 414 14.00 -17.08 -0.82
C VAL A 414 12.56 -17.01 -0.33
N ASN A 415 12.40 -17.04 1.00
CA ASN A 415 11.11 -16.92 1.67
C ASN A 415 11.17 -15.92 2.84
N ALA A 416 10.00 -15.57 3.38
CA ALA A 416 9.87 -14.59 4.46
C ALA A 416 10.64 -14.93 5.75
N ALA A 417 11.00 -16.20 5.98
CA ALA A 417 11.79 -16.65 7.12
C ALA A 417 13.29 -16.43 6.89
N THR A 418 13.76 -16.59 5.65
CA THR A 418 15.18 -16.43 5.28
C THR A 418 15.65 -14.98 5.32
N THR A 419 14.76 -14.03 5.09
CA THR A 419 15.01 -12.58 5.17
C THR A 419 14.83 -12.01 6.59
N ALA A 420 14.18 -12.76 7.48
CA ALA A 420 13.92 -12.37 8.87
C ALA A 420 14.99 -12.88 9.85
N SER A 421 15.82 -13.85 9.44
CA SER A 421 16.88 -14.36 10.32
C SER A 421 17.85 -13.23 10.66
N GLY A 422 17.97 -12.95 11.96
CA GLY A 422 18.82 -11.90 12.48
C GLY A 422 20.27 -12.15 12.05
N ARG A 423 20.74 -11.38 11.07
CA ARG A 423 22.13 -11.43 10.59
C ARG A 423 23.14 -11.37 11.74
N ALA A 424 22.78 -10.75 12.86
CA ALA A 424 23.58 -10.72 14.08
C ALA A 424 23.67 -12.08 14.79
N ALA A 425 22.55 -12.78 15.02
CA ALA A 425 22.54 -14.11 15.65
C ALA A 425 23.25 -15.14 14.77
N VAL A 426 23.02 -15.08 13.44
CA VAL A 426 23.72 -15.92 12.47
C VAL A 426 25.22 -15.59 12.43
N ARG A 427 25.62 -14.31 12.46
CA ARG A 427 27.04 -13.92 12.56
C ARG A 427 27.70 -14.40 13.85
N GLN A 428 27.01 -14.31 14.98
CA GLN A 428 27.57 -14.75 16.26
C GLN A 428 27.76 -16.27 16.29
N ALA A 429 26.78 -17.02 15.78
CA ALA A 429 26.88 -18.46 15.60
C ALA A 429 28.01 -18.84 14.62
N LEU A 430 28.12 -18.14 13.48
CA LEU A 430 29.20 -18.33 12.50
C LEU A 430 30.58 -17.99 13.07
N ALA A 431 30.71 -16.91 13.83
CA ALA A 431 31.99 -16.53 14.44
C ALA A 431 32.45 -17.57 15.48
N GLN A 432 31.52 -18.09 16.29
CA GLN A 432 31.80 -19.17 17.23
C GLN A 432 32.11 -20.51 16.54
N TRP A 433 31.52 -20.73 15.36
CA TRP A 433 31.76 -21.90 14.53
C TRP A 433 33.13 -21.83 13.81
N HIS A 434 33.48 -20.69 13.19
CA HIS A 434 34.79 -20.46 12.55
C HIS A 434 35.96 -20.54 13.53
N ALA A 435 35.77 -20.13 14.79
CA ALA A 435 36.83 -20.22 15.80
C ALA A 435 37.23 -21.66 16.16
N ARG A 436 36.46 -22.67 15.72
CA ARG A 436 36.64 -24.09 16.09
C ARG A 436 36.78 -25.04 14.90
N GLN A 437 36.72 -24.55 13.67
CA GLN A 437 36.71 -25.38 12.46
C GLN A 437 37.97 -25.13 11.61
N PRO A 438 38.47 -26.16 10.89
CA PRO A 438 39.55 -26.00 9.94
C PRO A 438 39.16 -25.03 8.81
N GLU A 439 40.15 -24.31 8.29
CA GLU A 439 39.96 -23.36 7.19
C GLU A 439 39.51 -24.12 5.92
N ARG A 440 38.36 -23.74 5.36
CA ARG A 440 37.79 -24.34 4.15
C ARG A 440 37.74 -23.30 3.01
N PRO A 441 37.93 -23.72 1.74
CA PRO A 441 37.94 -22.81 0.60
C PRO A 441 36.56 -22.21 0.31
N LEU A 442 36.54 -21.02 -0.29
CA LEU A 442 35.31 -20.39 -0.78
C LEU A 442 34.82 -21.06 -2.08
N TRP A 443 35.74 -21.50 -2.93
CA TRP A 443 35.43 -22.13 -4.21
C TRP A 443 35.68 -23.62 -4.17
N LEU A 444 34.62 -24.39 -4.42
CA LEU A 444 34.65 -25.83 -4.57
C LEU A 444 34.50 -26.18 -6.05
N LEU A 445 35.29 -27.12 -6.53
CA LEU A 445 35.15 -27.69 -7.87
C LEU A 445 33.93 -28.63 -7.87
N GLU A 446 33.10 -28.53 -8.90
CA GLU A 446 31.93 -29.41 -9.06
C GLU A 446 32.35 -30.88 -9.16
N GLN A 447 33.50 -31.15 -9.78
CA GLN A 447 34.14 -32.46 -9.82
C GLN A 447 35.59 -32.35 -9.36
N PRO A 448 36.02 -33.15 -8.36
CA PRO A 448 37.42 -33.19 -7.94
C PRO A 448 38.35 -33.63 -9.06
N ILE A 449 39.51 -32.97 -9.19
CA ILE A 449 40.51 -33.27 -10.22
C ILE A 449 41.52 -34.28 -9.64
N PRO A 450 41.71 -35.46 -10.23
CA PRO A 450 42.74 -36.40 -9.78
C PRO A 450 44.13 -35.80 -9.96
N LEU A 451 44.96 -35.93 -8.92
CA LEU A 451 46.32 -35.40 -8.89
C LEU A 451 47.33 -36.51 -9.18
N LEU A 452 48.36 -36.15 -9.95
CA LEU A 452 49.53 -37.01 -10.12
C LEU A 452 50.34 -37.02 -8.82
N THR A 453 50.82 -38.19 -8.43
CA THR A 453 51.74 -38.35 -7.31
C THR A 453 53.15 -38.60 -7.84
N ARG A 454 54.13 -37.87 -7.31
CA ARG A 454 55.56 -38.10 -7.58
C ARG A 454 56.25 -38.29 -6.23
N GLN A 455 56.94 -39.42 -6.04
CA GLN A 455 57.58 -39.76 -4.76
C GLN A 455 56.61 -39.61 -3.56
N HIS A 456 55.36 -40.07 -3.74
CA HIS A 456 54.27 -39.97 -2.76
C HIS A 456 53.75 -38.56 -2.43
N TYR A 457 54.22 -37.50 -3.13
CA TYR A 457 53.70 -36.14 -2.98
C TYR A 457 52.76 -35.75 -4.13
N PRO A 458 51.61 -35.10 -3.83
CA PRO A 458 50.68 -34.65 -4.86
C PRO A 458 51.29 -33.49 -5.68
N TYR A 459 51.00 -33.48 -6.99
CA TYR A 459 51.55 -32.51 -7.93
C TYR A 459 50.42 -31.85 -8.72
N TYR A 460 50.39 -30.51 -8.73
CA TYR A 460 49.42 -29.73 -9.49
C TYR A 460 50.07 -28.41 -9.94
N ARG A 461 50.36 -28.30 -11.25
CA ARG A 461 51.11 -27.18 -11.85
C ARG A 461 52.47 -26.88 -11.20
N GLY A 462 52.98 -27.82 -10.40
CA GLY A 462 54.13 -27.65 -9.52
C GLY A 462 54.05 -28.64 -8.34
N PRO A 463 55.13 -28.79 -7.56
CA PRO A 463 55.10 -29.59 -6.34
C PRO A 463 54.20 -28.93 -5.29
N LEU A 464 53.33 -29.71 -4.64
CA LEU A 464 52.47 -29.22 -3.57
C LEU A 464 53.05 -29.57 -2.19
N ARG A 465 53.14 -28.57 -1.31
CA ARG A 465 53.54 -28.74 0.09
C ARG A 465 52.31 -28.72 0.99
N LEU A 466 52.09 -29.77 1.79
CA LEU A 466 51.04 -29.77 2.80
C LEU A 466 51.37 -28.77 3.91
N VAL A 467 50.44 -27.87 4.24
CA VAL A 467 50.61 -26.81 5.25
C VAL A 467 49.60 -26.89 6.39
N SER A 468 48.68 -27.85 6.37
CA SER A 468 47.74 -28.12 7.45
C SER A 468 47.79 -29.56 7.94
N LEU A 469 47.26 -29.80 9.13
CA LEU A 469 46.89 -31.13 9.60
C LEU A 469 45.68 -31.67 8.80
N PRO A 470 45.49 -33.00 8.75
CA PRO A 470 44.35 -33.59 8.06
C PRO A 470 43.02 -33.25 8.73
N GLU A 471 42.05 -32.79 7.93
CA GLU A 471 40.64 -32.78 8.30
C GLU A 471 39.99 -34.07 7.79
N ARG A 472 39.56 -34.94 8.70
CA ARG A 472 38.92 -36.20 8.34
C ARG A 472 37.42 -36.03 8.17
N ILE A 473 36.92 -36.42 7.01
CA ILE A 473 35.49 -36.47 6.69
C ILE A 473 35.11 -37.91 6.36
N GLU A 474 34.37 -38.53 7.27
CA GLU A 474 33.73 -39.84 7.11
C GLU A 474 32.22 -39.68 7.27
N SER A 475 31.49 -39.68 6.16
CA SER A 475 30.07 -39.29 6.16
C SER A 475 29.32 -39.86 4.95
N GLY A 476 27.99 -39.89 4.99
CA GLY A 476 27.17 -40.48 3.91
C GLY A 476 26.90 -41.98 4.03
N TRP A 477 27.07 -42.57 5.23
CA TRP A 477 26.75 -43.98 5.48
C TRP A 477 25.23 -44.28 5.49
N TRP A 478 24.40 -43.24 5.57
CA TRP A 478 22.93 -43.34 5.62
C TRP A 478 22.26 -43.21 4.24
N ASP A 479 23.02 -42.91 3.18
CA ASP A 479 22.48 -42.67 1.84
C ASP A 479 23.31 -43.33 0.73
N ASP A 480 23.99 -44.42 1.07
CA ASP A 480 24.81 -45.23 0.16
C ASP A 480 25.90 -44.46 -0.62
N ALA A 481 26.18 -43.22 -0.21
CA ALA A 481 27.20 -42.33 -0.77
C ALA A 481 28.28 -42.03 0.29
N LEU A 482 28.80 -43.10 0.90
CA LEU A 482 29.82 -43.05 1.93
C LEU A 482 31.13 -42.50 1.37
N VAL A 483 31.58 -41.40 1.95
CA VAL A 483 32.85 -40.75 1.65
C VAL A 483 33.80 -40.94 2.82
N LYS A 484 35.04 -41.38 2.55
CA LYS A 484 36.14 -41.47 3.53
C LYS A 484 37.35 -40.70 2.99
N ARG A 485 37.48 -39.44 3.38
CA ARG A 485 38.50 -38.52 2.84
C ARG A 485 39.26 -37.84 3.97
N ASP A 486 40.58 -37.78 3.84
CA ASP A 486 41.43 -36.90 4.65
C ASP A 486 41.76 -35.66 3.79
N TYR A 487 41.25 -34.49 4.17
CA TYR A 487 41.48 -33.21 3.49
C TYR A 487 42.69 -32.49 4.06
N PHE A 488 43.42 -31.78 3.20
CA PHE A 488 44.60 -31.01 3.52
C PHE A 488 44.60 -29.67 2.76
N ILE A 489 45.18 -28.65 3.37
CA ILE A 489 45.58 -27.43 2.68
C ILE A 489 46.98 -27.65 2.13
N ALA A 490 47.12 -27.53 0.82
CA ALA A 490 48.36 -27.65 0.09
C ALA A 490 48.75 -26.29 -0.51
N GLN A 491 50.02 -25.92 -0.40
CA GLN A 491 50.58 -24.72 -0.98
C GLN A 491 51.42 -25.09 -2.21
N GLY A 492 51.12 -24.47 -3.35
CA GLY A 492 51.90 -24.59 -4.58
C GLY A 492 52.87 -23.42 -4.80
N GLU A 493 53.37 -23.30 -6.03
CA GLU A 493 54.19 -22.15 -6.44
C GLU A 493 53.42 -20.83 -6.28
N GLY A 494 54.14 -19.75 -5.93
CA GLY A 494 53.54 -18.43 -5.70
C GLY A 494 52.67 -18.33 -4.44
N ALA A 495 52.78 -19.29 -3.50
CA ALA A 495 51.99 -19.35 -2.27
C ALA A 495 50.47 -19.53 -2.45
N VAL A 496 50.03 -19.97 -3.64
CA VAL A 496 48.63 -20.32 -3.90
C VAL A 496 48.23 -21.53 -3.06
N ARG A 497 47.07 -21.44 -2.39
CA ARG A 497 46.54 -22.49 -1.54
C ARG A 497 45.43 -23.27 -2.22
N TYR A 498 45.56 -24.59 -2.15
CA TYR A 498 44.66 -25.59 -2.71
C TYR A 498 44.09 -26.44 -1.59
N TRP A 499 42.82 -26.81 -1.72
CA TRP A 499 42.19 -27.80 -0.85
C TRP A 499 42.16 -29.13 -1.56
N ILE A 500 42.97 -30.06 -1.08
CA ILE A 500 43.15 -31.38 -1.68
C ILE A 500 42.73 -32.45 -0.68
N TYR A 501 42.31 -33.62 -1.16
CA TYR A 501 42.04 -34.74 -0.28
C TYR A 501 42.73 -36.00 -0.77
N ARG A 502 42.99 -36.90 0.19
CA ARG A 502 43.39 -38.27 -0.03
C ARG A 502 42.21 -39.18 0.27
N GLU A 503 41.82 -39.98 -0.71
CA GLU A 503 40.78 -41.00 -0.56
C GLU A 503 41.32 -42.18 0.24
N ARG A 504 40.55 -42.68 1.21
CA ARG A 504 40.92 -43.84 2.02
C ARG A 504 40.26 -45.09 1.46
N VAL A 505 41.05 -45.97 0.87
CA VAL A 505 40.59 -47.28 0.39
C VAL A 505 40.35 -48.21 1.59
N SER A 506 39.40 -49.14 1.46
CA SER A 506 39.09 -50.14 2.50
C SER A 506 40.31 -51.01 2.82
N ALA A 507 40.34 -51.58 4.03
CA ALA A 507 41.48 -52.32 4.63
C ALA A 507 41.96 -53.56 3.86
N THR A 508 41.38 -53.87 2.70
CA THR A 508 41.74 -54.99 1.82
C THR A 508 42.58 -54.58 0.60
N ALA A 509 42.80 -53.29 0.36
CA ALA A 509 43.71 -52.79 -0.67
C ALA A 509 44.97 -52.21 -0.02
N GLY A 510 46.16 -52.53 -0.55
CA GLY A 510 47.43 -52.07 -0.01
C GLY A 510 47.56 -50.53 0.03
N GLU A 511 48.41 -50.02 0.92
CA GLU A 511 48.63 -48.58 1.15
C GLU A 511 49.12 -47.81 -0.09
N ASP A 512 49.55 -48.51 -1.15
CA ASP A 512 50.10 -47.95 -2.40
C ASP A 512 49.06 -47.40 -3.40
N GLU A 513 47.75 -47.53 -3.15
CA GLU A 513 46.67 -47.04 -4.05
C GLU A 513 46.00 -45.72 -3.58
N ALA A 514 46.63 -44.95 -2.70
CA ALA A 514 46.05 -43.71 -2.19
C ALA A 514 45.90 -42.64 -3.29
N ARG A 515 44.66 -42.40 -3.75
CA ARG A 515 44.34 -41.40 -4.78
C ARG A 515 44.17 -40.01 -4.17
N TRP A 516 44.88 -39.05 -4.74
CA TRP A 516 44.80 -37.64 -4.37
C TRP A 516 43.93 -36.86 -5.35
N TYR A 517 43.16 -35.91 -4.85
CA TYR A 517 42.31 -35.07 -5.67
C TYR A 517 42.37 -33.61 -5.20
N LEU A 518 42.34 -32.68 -6.15
CA LEU A 518 42.08 -31.27 -5.91
C LEU A 518 40.58 -31.03 -5.88
N HIS A 519 40.07 -30.38 -4.84
CA HIS A 519 38.64 -30.17 -4.66
C HIS A 519 38.26 -28.70 -4.44
N GLY A 520 39.15 -27.85 -3.94
CA GLY A 520 38.83 -26.43 -3.75
C GLY A 520 40.00 -25.45 -3.81
N LEU A 521 39.66 -24.17 -3.88
CA LEU A 521 40.59 -23.05 -4.07
C LEU A 521 40.30 -21.94 -3.04
N PHE A 522 41.34 -21.45 -2.37
CA PHE A 522 41.20 -20.40 -1.34
C PHE A 522 41.20 -18.97 -1.91
N GLY A 523 41.66 -18.80 -3.15
CA GLY A 523 41.68 -17.52 -3.88
C GLY A 523 43.00 -16.79 -3.86
#